data_AF-A0A7S3E5Q9-F1
#
_entry.id   AF-A0A7S3E5Q9-F1
#
_cell.length_a   1.000
_cell.length_b   1.000
_cell.length_c   1.000
_cell.angle_alpha   90.00
_cell.angle_beta   90.00
_cell.angle_gamma   90.00
#
_symmetry.space_group_name_H-M   'P 1'
#
loop_
_entity.id
_entity.type
_entity.pdbx_description
1 polymer ?
#
loop_
_entity_poly.entity_id
_entity_poly.type
_entity_poly.pdbx_seq_one_letter_code
_entity_poly.pdbx_strand_id
1 'polypeptide(L)'
;MMGTSFVSSVPLNTGNRALRREGVRRRGGIWCRAEGRSVEGKIQCRFPEVERIVAVGDLHGDLYATMRALRAAGLITPDGNWIGGNTNLVQVGDVLDRGNQEIAILELLWSLKEEARAQGGDVHMTLGNHELLNVALDFKFVSEGGFRDFEDAVFDESTPMSDEVRKKFESLPEHAKQRAVALRPGGDIAVRLADCNLVLQVGP
;
A
#
# COMPACT_ATOMS: atom_id res chain seq x y z
N MET A 1 -58.48 -5.59 -18.56
CA MET A 1 -57.40 -4.61 -18.37
C MET A 1 -56.40 -5.21 -17.39
N MET A 2 -55.16 -5.34 -17.88
CA MET A 2 -53.86 -5.59 -17.24
C MET A 2 -53.82 -6.17 -15.82
N GLY A 3 -53.45 -7.45 -15.73
CA GLY A 3 -52.82 -8.07 -14.56
C GLY A 3 -51.40 -8.47 -14.93
N THR A 4 -50.42 -7.90 -14.23
CA THR A 4 -48.99 -8.13 -14.36
C THR A 4 -48.59 -9.44 -13.70
N SER A 5 -47.82 -10.27 -14.40
CA SER A 5 -47.08 -11.40 -13.81
C SER A 5 -45.62 -11.32 -14.24
N PHE A 6 -44.75 -11.02 -13.27
CA PHE A 6 -43.31 -11.11 -13.39
C PHE A 6 -42.89 -12.52 -12.98
N VAL A 7 -42.27 -13.27 -13.89
CA VAL A 7 -41.59 -14.53 -13.57
C VAL A 7 -40.10 -14.34 -13.83
N SER A 8 -39.34 -14.55 -12.75
CA SER A 8 -37.88 -14.61 -12.65
C SER A 8 -37.30 -15.72 -13.53
N SER A 9 -36.23 -15.40 -14.29
CA SER A 9 -35.16 -16.35 -14.58
C SER A 9 -33.88 -15.58 -14.95
N VAL A 10 -32.90 -15.60 -14.03
CA VAL A 10 -31.53 -15.16 -14.31
C VAL A 10 -30.72 -16.41 -14.64
N PRO A 11 -30.13 -16.55 -15.83
CA PRO A 11 -29.17 -17.61 -16.08
C PRO A 11 -27.79 -17.23 -15.54
N LEU A 12 -27.18 -18.18 -14.82
CA LEU A 12 -25.77 -18.21 -14.44
C LEU A 12 -24.90 -18.15 -15.69
N ASN A 13 -24.00 -17.16 -15.78
CA ASN A 13 -22.96 -17.12 -16.82
C ASN A 13 -21.59 -17.43 -16.20
N THR A 14 -21.23 -18.71 -16.27
CA THR A 14 -19.86 -19.23 -16.18
C THR A 14 -19.11 -18.82 -17.44
N GLY A 15 -18.13 -17.92 -17.32
CA GLY A 15 -17.39 -17.40 -18.47
C GLY A 15 -15.96 -17.02 -18.12
N ASN A 16 -15.10 -18.04 -18.03
CA ASN A 16 -13.65 -17.91 -18.04
C ASN A 16 -13.22 -17.17 -19.33
N ARG A 17 -12.69 -15.94 -19.23
CA ARG A 17 -12.09 -15.23 -20.36
C ARG A 17 -10.66 -14.84 -20.04
N ALA A 18 -9.75 -15.65 -20.58
CA ALA A 18 -8.39 -15.28 -20.87
C ALA A 18 -8.37 -13.97 -21.69
N LEU A 19 -7.60 -12.98 -21.23
CA LEU A 19 -7.25 -11.81 -22.02
C LEU A 19 -5.74 -11.85 -22.27
N ARG A 20 -5.38 -12.24 -23.50
CA ARG A 20 -4.06 -12.03 -24.07
C ARG A 20 -3.89 -10.55 -24.42
N ARG A 21 -2.68 -10.07 -24.11
CA ARG A 21 -1.86 -9.06 -24.81
C ARG A 21 -2.56 -8.22 -25.88
N GLU A 22 -2.83 -6.97 -25.51
CA GLU A 22 -2.56 -5.78 -26.32
C GLU A 22 -2.49 -4.59 -25.35
N GLY A 23 -1.56 -3.66 -25.58
CA GLY A 23 -1.04 -2.70 -24.59
C GLY A 23 -2.10 -1.97 -23.76
N VAL A 24 -2.13 -2.28 -22.46
CA VAL A 24 -2.89 -1.51 -21.46
C VAL A 24 -1.91 -0.63 -20.70
N ARG A 25 -1.92 0.67 -20.99
CA ARG A 25 -1.44 1.67 -20.02
C ARG A 25 -2.37 1.59 -18.81
N ARG A 26 -1.85 1.22 -17.64
CA ARG A 26 -2.56 1.36 -16.36
C ARG A 26 -2.77 2.86 -16.08
N ARG A 27 -3.82 3.45 -16.65
CA ARG A 27 -4.45 4.65 -16.10
C ARG A 27 -5.37 4.17 -14.98
N GLY A 28 -4.92 4.30 -13.74
CA GLY A 28 -5.69 3.88 -12.56
C GLY A 28 -4.89 3.62 -11.28
N GLY A 29 -3.55 3.62 -11.33
CA GLY A 29 -2.72 3.62 -10.12
C GLY A 29 -2.40 5.05 -9.68
N ILE A 30 -2.47 5.32 -8.37
CA ILE A 30 -2.07 6.58 -7.73
C ILE A 30 -0.53 6.66 -7.78
N TRP A 31 0.02 6.92 -8.98
CA TRP A 31 1.42 7.21 -9.17
C TRP A 31 1.52 8.60 -9.80
N CYS A 32 1.02 9.59 -9.05
CA CYS A 32 1.41 10.97 -9.28
C CYS A 32 2.89 11.10 -8.90
N ARG A 33 3.69 11.76 -9.76
CA ARG A 33 5.07 12.12 -9.47
C ARG A 33 5.16 12.62 -8.03
N ALA A 34 6.05 12.03 -7.24
CA ALA A 34 6.45 12.63 -5.98
C ALA A 34 7.22 13.92 -6.30
N GLU A 35 6.50 15.03 -6.47
CA GLU A 35 7.12 16.35 -6.40
C GLU A 35 7.71 16.46 -4.99
N GLY A 36 9.03 16.56 -4.90
CA GLY A 36 9.74 16.60 -3.63
C GLY A 36 9.17 17.69 -2.73
N ARG A 37 8.44 17.28 -1.68
CA ARG A 37 8.01 18.21 -0.64
C ARG A 37 9.25 18.72 0.09
N SER A 38 9.27 20.03 0.34
CA SER A 38 10.31 20.66 1.13
C SER A 38 10.40 20.02 2.52
N VAL A 39 11.60 19.59 2.89
CA VAL A 39 11.98 19.01 4.20
C VAL A 39 11.95 20.02 5.36
N GLU A 40 11.27 21.16 5.20
CA GLU A 40 11.23 22.24 6.19
C GLU A 40 10.17 22.00 7.29
N GLY A 41 9.31 20.99 7.15
CA GLY A 41 8.35 20.60 8.17
C GLY A 41 8.97 19.72 9.25
N LYS A 42 8.79 20.07 10.53
CA LYS A 42 9.03 19.12 11.63
C LYS A 42 8.12 17.90 11.43
N ILE A 43 8.71 16.70 11.40
CA ILE A 43 7.95 15.44 11.38
C ILE A 43 7.07 15.39 12.63
N GLN A 44 5.76 15.31 12.44
CA GLN A 44 4.80 15.22 13.52
C GLN A 44 4.73 13.77 14.03
N CYS A 45 5.32 13.53 15.20
CA CYS A 45 5.28 12.25 15.90
C CYS A 45 4.28 12.22 17.06
N ARG A 46 3.60 13.34 17.36
CA ARG A 46 2.59 13.43 18.44
C ARG A 46 1.27 13.92 17.85
N PHE A 47 0.22 13.16 18.12
CA PHE A 47 -1.14 13.39 17.66
C PHE A 47 -2.05 13.59 18.87
N PRO A 48 -3.10 14.41 18.74
CA PRO A 48 -4.06 14.63 19.81
C PRO A 48 -4.74 13.32 20.23
N GLU A 49 -5.32 13.34 21.43
CA GLU A 49 -6.19 12.27 21.90
C GLU A 49 -7.40 12.11 20.96
N VAL A 50 -7.81 10.86 20.76
CA VAL A 50 -8.96 10.51 19.93
C VAL A 50 -9.85 9.52 20.65
N GLU A 51 -11.13 9.49 20.27
CA GLU A 51 -12.13 8.64 20.89
C GLU A 51 -11.84 7.15 20.72
N ARG A 52 -11.35 6.75 19.55
CA ARG A 52 -11.09 5.35 19.21
C ARG A 52 -9.79 5.20 18.42
N ILE A 53 -8.96 4.28 18.88
CA ILE A 53 -7.75 3.83 18.19
C ILE A 53 -7.90 2.34 17.90
N VAL A 54 -7.59 1.95 16.67
CA VAL A 54 -7.42 0.54 16.28
C VAL A 54 -5.98 0.36 15.82
N ALA A 55 -5.25 -0.55 16.45
CA ALA A 55 -3.91 -0.92 16.02
C ALA A 55 -3.92 -2.26 15.27
N VAL A 56 -3.20 -2.33 14.15
CA VAL A 56 -2.98 -3.57 13.39
C VAL A 56 -1.49 -3.82 13.24
N GLY A 57 -1.10 -5.07 13.47
CA GLY A 57 0.27 -5.58 13.39
C GLY A 57 0.81 -5.70 11.97
N ASP A 58 1.86 -6.50 11.86
CA ASP A 58 2.53 -6.90 10.62
C ASP A 58 1.51 -7.45 9.61
N LEU A 59 1.61 -6.98 8.36
CA LEU A 59 0.70 -7.38 7.28
C LEU A 59 1.38 -8.29 6.26
N HIS A 60 2.69 -8.11 6.04
CA HIS A 60 3.54 -9.04 5.30
C HIS A 60 2.95 -9.53 3.97
N GLY A 61 2.45 -8.59 3.15
CA GLY A 61 1.95 -8.89 1.82
C GLY A 61 0.72 -9.82 1.75
N ASP A 62 -0.01 -10.06 2.85
CA ASP A 62 -1.27 -10.82 2.87
C ASP A 62 -2.49 -9.87 2.84
N LEU A 63 -2.92 -9.52 1.64
CA LEU A 63 -4.05 -8.59 1.45
C LEU A 63 -5.36 -9.21 1.97
N TYR A 64 -5.54 -10.52 1.85
CA TYR A 64 -6.76 -11.18 2.32
C TYR A 64 -6.91 -11.10 3.84
N ALA A 65 -5.84 -11.43 4.58
CA ALA A 65 -5.82 -11.29 6.03
C ALA A 65 -5.99 -9.83 6.45
N THR A 66 -5.32 -8.90 5.75
CA THR A 66 -5.45 -7.45 5.98
C THR A 66 -6.90 -6.99 5.86
N MET A 67 -7.55 -7.30 4.73
CA MET A 67 -8.96 -6.95 4.48
C MET A 67 -9.89 -7.54 5.55
N ARG A 68 -9.65 -8.80 5.96
CA ARG A 68 -10.44 -9.43 7.02
C ARG A 68 -10.26 -8.75 8.38
N ALA A 69 -9.03 -8.40 8.76
CA ALA A 69 -8.74 -7.73 10.02
C ALA A 69 -9.41 -6.34 10.07
N LEU A 70 -9.25 -5.53 9.02
CA LEU A 70 -9.85 -4.20 8.93
C LEU A 70 -11.38 -4.25 8.93
N ARG A 71 -11.99 -5.22 8.24
CA ARG A 71 -13.45 -5.45 8.26
C ARG A 71 -13.94 -5.87 9.64
N ALA A 72 -13.23 -6.79 10.31
CA ALA A 72 -13.58 -7.23 11.66
C ALA A 72 -13.52 -6.08 12.68
N ALA A 73 -12.60 -5.13 12.47
CA ALA A 73 -12.51 -3.92 13.28
C ALA A 73 -13.58 -2.85 12.97
N GLY A 74 -14.39 -3.06 11.92
CA GLY A 74 -15.42 -2.12 11.48
C GLY A 74 -14.87 -0.90 10.74
N LEU A 75 -13.68 -0.99 10.14
CA LEU A 75 -13.01 0.15 9.51
C LEU A 75 -13.31 0.28 8.02
N ILE A 76 -13.57 -0.83 7.33
CA ILE A 76 -13.75 -0.85 5.87
C ILE A 76 -14.94 -1.70 5.41
N THR A 77 -15.48 -1.37 4.24
CA THR A 77 -16.46 -2.19 3.51
C THR A 77 -15.80 -3.46 2.94
N PRO A 78 -16.59 -4.43 2.43
CA PRO A 78 -16.04 -5.56 1.67
C PRO A 78 -15.18 -5.16 0.46
N ASP A 79 -15.46 -3.99 -0.13
CA ASP A 79 -14.77 -3.46 -1.30
C ASP A 79 -13.53 -2.61 -0.95
N GLY A 80 -13.25 -2.40 0.34
CA GLY A 80 -12.04 -1.69 0.79
C GLY A 80 -12.22 -0.18 1.02
N ASN A 81 -13.45 0.33 1.09
CA ASN A 81 -13.71 1.75 1.35
C ASN A 81 -13.86 2.01 2.86
N TRP A 82 -13.42 3.17 3.34
CA TRP A 82 -13.47 3.58 4.74
C TRP A 82 -14.91 3.79 5.25
N ILE A 83 -15.23 3.14 6.37
CA ILE A 83 -16.47 3.30 7.15
C ILE A 83 -16.19 3.47 8.64
N GLY A 84 -14.92 3.70 9.02
CA GLY A 84 -14.49 3.82 10.42
C GLY A 84 -14.82 5.16 11.09
N GLY A 85 -15.48 6.10 10.41
CA GLY A 85 -15.81 7.42 10.93
C GLY A 85 -14.57 8.20 11.37
N ASN A 86 -14.59 8.72 12.60
CA ASN A 86 -13.51 9.46 13.26
C ASN A 86 -12.42 8.57 13.91
N THR A 87 -12.42 7.26 13.63
CA THR A 87 -11.44 6.33 14.21
C THR A 87 -10.03 6.59 13.67
N ASN A 88 -9.01 6.48 14.52
CA ASN A 88 -7.62 6.42 14.07
C ASN A 88 -7.16 4.96 13.93
N LEU A 89 -6.77 4.57 12.72
CA LEU A 89 -6.07 3.31 12.46
C LEU A 89 -4.57 3.53 12.61
N VAL A 90 -3.89 2.66 13.35
CA VAL A 90 -2.42 2.61 13.45
C VAL A 90 -1.93 1.27 12.90
N GLN A 91 -1.31 1.31 11.72
CA GLN A 91 -0.56 0.19 11.15
C GLN A 91 0.88 0.27 11.66
N VAL A 92 1.34 -0.75 12.38
CA VAL A 92 2.57 -0.66 13.19
C VAL A 92 3.86 -1.08 12.46
N GLY A 93 3.91 -1.01 11.13
CA GLY A 93 5.05 -1.41 10.31
C GLY A 93 5.02 -2.86 9.83
N ASP A 94 6.01 -3.27 9.05
CA ASP A 94 6.12 -4.60 8.44
C ASP A 94 4.93 -4.93 7.53
N VAL A 95 4.67 -4.02 6.59
CA VAL A 95 3.73 -4.25 5.48
C VAL A 95 4.38 -5.10 4.39
N LEU A 96 5.66 -4.85 4.13
CA LEU A 96 6.44 -5.49 3.08
C LEU A 96 6.91 -6.90 3.47
N ASP A 97 7.39 -7.63 2.46
CA ASP A 97 8.00 -8.98 2.50
C ASP A 97 7.05 -10.13 2.87
N ARG A 98 7.57 -11.37 2.81
CA ARG A 98 6.91 -12.67 3.08
C ARG A 98 5.75 -13.03 2.14
N GLY A 99 4.82 -12.12 1.89
CA GLY A 99 3.66 -12.30 1.02
C GLY A 99 3.92 -11.89 -0.42
N ASN A 100 2.84 -11.59 -1.16
CA ASN A 100 2.87 -11.32 -2.60
C ASN A 100 1.84 -10.28 -3.08
N GLN A 101 1.24 -9.52 -2.16
CA GLN A 101 0.26 -8.48 -2.45
C GLN A 101 0.63 -7.17 -1.73
N GLU A 102 1.92 -6.88 -1.67
CA GLU A 102 2.51 -5.78 -0.92
C GLU A 102 2.08 -4.42 -1.47
N ILE A 103 2.15 -4.24 -2.80
CA ILE A 103 1.75 -3.00 -3.46
C ILE A 103 0.26 -2.73 -3.21
N ALA A 104 -0.57 -3.76 -3.32
CA ALA A 104 -2.01 -3.63 -3.11
C ALA A 104 -2.36 -3.21 -1.67
N ILE A 105 -1.61 -3.70 -0.66
CA ILE A 105 -1.79 -3.27 0.73
C ILE A 105 -1.35 -1.81 0.91
N LEU A 106 -0.21 -1.41 0.35
CA LEU A 106 0.25 -0.02 0.41
C LEU A 106 -0.77 0.93 -0.25
N GLU A 107 -1.26 0.60 -1.45
CA GLU A 107 -2.29 1.36 -2.15
C GLU A 107 -3.59 1.45 -1.33
N LEU A 108 -4.03 0.35 -0.71
CA LEU A 108 -5.18 0.33 0.19
C LEU A 108 -4.99 1.28 1.38
N LEU A 109 -3.89 1.15 2.13
CA LEU A 109 -3.64 1.97 3.32
C LEU A 109 -3.53 3.45 2.99
N TRP A 110 -2.93 3.78 1.84
CA TRP A 110 -2.84 5.14 1.35
C TRP A 110 -4.21 5.72 0.94
N SER A 111 -5.06 4.95 0.25
CA SER A 111 -6.43 5.36 -0.06
C SER A 111 -7.25 5.58 1.22
N LEU A 112 -7.20 4.61 2.14
CA LEU A 112 -7.90 4.70 3.42
C LEU A 112 -7.45 5.90 4.25
N LYS A 113 -6.19 6.31 4.16
CA LYS A 113 -5.70 7.53 4.82
C LYS A 113 -6.43 8.78 4.33
N GLU A 114 -6.62 8.90 3.02
CA GLU A 114 -7.34 10.03 2.42
C GLU A 114 -8.83 10.00 2.81
N GLU A 115 -9.46 8.83 2.76
CA GLU A 115 -10.87 8.64 3.10
C GLU A 115 -11.17 8.85 4.59
N ALA A 116 -10.29 8.36 5.48
CA ALA A 116 -10.42 8.54 6.93
C ALA A 116 -10.36 10.01 7.31
N ARG A 117 -9.41 10.76 6.74
CA ARG A 117 -9.26 12.21 6.97
C ARG A 117 -10.49 12.98 6.54
N ALA A 118 -11.14 12.58 5.45
CA ALA A 118 -12.39 13.19 5.01
C ALA A 118 -13.55 12.99 6.00
N GLN A 119 -13.47 12.00 6.89
CA GLN A 119 -14.46 11.68 7.92
C GLN A 119 -14.02 12.03 9.35
N GLY A 120 -12.90 12.75 9.50
CA GLY A 120 -12.37 13.18 10.79
C GLY A 120 -11.55 12.12 11.54
N GLY A 121 -11.25 10.99 10.91
CA GLY A 121 -10.28 9.99 11.39
C GLY A 121 -8.90 10.18 10.72
N ASP A 122 -8.00 9.22 10.91
CA ASP A 122 -6.74 9.17 10.17
C ASP A 122 -6.19 7.73 10.11
N VAL A 123 -5.30 7.48 9.16
CA VAL A 123 -4.50 6.25 9.07
C VAL A 123 -3.04 6.60 9.28
N HIS A 124 -2.48 6.11 10.38
CA HIS A 124 -1.08 6.24 10.73
C HIS A 124 -0.35 4.96 10.37
N MET A 125 0.66 5.07 9.53
CA MET A 125 1.59 3.97 9.25
C MET A 125 2.91 4.28 9.96
N THR A 126 3.47 3.29 10.61
CA THR A 126 4.85 3.34 11.09
C THR A 126 5.80 2.52 10.24
N LEU A 127 7.08 2.85 10.27
CA LEU A 127 8.11 2.07 9.60
C LEU A 127 8.54 0.89 10.46
N GLY A 128 8.41 -0.32 9.92
CA GLY A 128 8.98 -1.54 10.48
C GLY A 128 10.38 -1.81 9.95
N ASN A 129 11.00 -2.88 10.44
CA ASN A 129 12.33 -3.26 9.94
C ASN A 129 12.29 -3.74 8.49
N HIS A 130 11.17 -4.31 8.03
CA HIS A 130 11.05 -4.76 6.65
C HIS A 130 11.03 -3.58 5.66
N GLU A 131 10.37 -2.47 5.99
CA GLU A 131 10.46 -1.25 5.18
C GLU A 131 11.91 -0.73 5.10
N LEU A 132 12.62 -0.68 6.23
CA LEU A 132 14.00 -0.21 6.27
C LEU A 132 14.97 -1.12 5.49
N LEU A 133 14.81 -2.44 5.59
CA LEU A 133 15.63 -3.41 4.86
C LEU A 133 15.43 -3.25 3.35
N ASN A 134 14.18 -3.12 2.90
CA ASN A 134 13.87 -2.92 1.49
C ASN A 134 14.44 -1.61 0.94
N VAL A 135 14.36 -0.52 1.71
CA VAL A 135 14.98 0.76 1.33
C VAL A 135 16.51 0.65 1.28
N ALA A 136 17.11 -0.16 2.15
CA ALA A 136 18.54 -0.44 2.14
C ALA A 136 19.00 -1.40 1.02
N LEU A 137 18.07 -1.88 0.19
CA LEU A 137 18.23 -2.91 -0.84
C LEU A 137 18.69 -4.26 -0.28
N ASP A 138 18.29 -4.59 0.95
CA ASP A 138 18.43 -5.92 1.56
C ASP A 138 17.10 -6.68 1.42
N PHE A 139 17.05 -7.60 0.45
CA PHE A 139 15.85 -8.35 0.09
C PHE A 139 15.81 -9.78 0.66
N LYS A 140 16.54 -10.06 1.73
CA LYS A 140 16.67 -11.41 2.29
C LYS A 140 15.35 -12.09 2.69
N PHE A 141 14.27 -11.32 2.92
CA PHE A 141 12.96 -11.84 3.35
C PHE A 141 11.88 -11.73 2.27
N VAL A 142 12.23 -11.21 1.09
CA VAL A 142 11.29 -11.06 -0.01
C VAL A 142 10.97 -12.44 -0.58
N SER A 143 9.67 -12.73 -0.73
CA SER A 143 9.23 -13.97 -1.37
C SER A 143 9.34 -13.86 -2.89
N GLU A 144 9.33 -14.97 -3.61
CA GLU A 144 9.24 -14.93 -5.09
C GLU A 144 7.98 -14.17 -5.57
N GLY A 145 6.88 -14.28 -4.82
CA GLY A 145 5.68 -13.50 -5.09
C GLY A 145 5.88 -11.99 -4.87
N GLY A 146 6.62 -11.62 -3.83
CA GLY A 146 6.94 -10.22 -3.50
C GLY A 146 7.89 -9.55 -4.50
N PHE A 147 8.73 -10.30 -5.21
CA PHE A 147 9.46 -9.77 -6.36
C PHE A 147 8.53 -9.55 -7.56
N ARG A 148 7.70 -10.55 -7.87
CA ARG A 148 6.76 -10.49 -9.01
C ARG A 148 5.70 -9.40 -8.86
N ASP A 149 5.30 -9.07 -7.63
CA ASP A 149 4.33 -8.01 -7.35
C ASP A 149 4.79 -6.65 -7.94
N PHE A 150 6.10 -6.45 -8.11
CA PHE A 150 6.70 -5.23 -8.63
C PHE A 150 7.00 -5.26 -10.14
N GLU A 151 6.88 -6.40 -10.82
CA GLU A 151 7.25 -6.54 -12.25
C GLU A 151 6.29 -5.79 -13.19
N ASP A 152 5.00 -5.73 -12.84
CA ASP A 152 3.95 -5.11 -13.66
C ASP A 152 3.76 -3.61 -13.39
N ALA A 153 4.44 -3.07 -12.39
CA ALA A 153 4.36 -1.67 -12.01
C ALA A 153 5.39 -0.83 -12.79
N VAL A 154 5.03 0.41 -13.10
CA VAL A 154 5.92 1.35 -13.79
C VAL A 154 6.39 2.38 -12.78
N PHE A 155 7.68 2.38 -12.49
CA PHE A 155 8.31 3.31 -11.55
C PHE A 155 9.25 4.26 -12.29
N ASP A 156 9.53 5.42 -11.69
CA ASP A 156 10.46 6.39 -12.28
C ASP A 156 11.93 5.96 -12.12
N GLU A 157 12.48 5.39 -13.19
CA GLU A 157 13.90 5.02 -13.26
C GLU A 157 14.85 6.23 -13.39
N SER A 158 14.34 7.43 -13.71
CA SER A 158 15.16 8.60 -13.99
C SER A 158 15.70 9.30 -12.74
N THR A 159 15.15 8.99 -11.56
CA THR A 159 15.59 9.63 -10.32
C THR A 159 17.05 9.29 -10.03
N PRO A 160 17.95 10.27 -9.81
CA PRO A 160 19.36 9.98 -9.58
C PRO A 160 19.59 9.02 -8.40
N MET A 161 20.59 8.14 -8.53
CA MET A 161 21.08 7.29 -7.46
C MET A 161 22.42 7.83 -6.97
N SER A 162 22.68 7.77 -5.67
CA SER A 162 24.05 7.92 -5.16
C SER A 162 24.93 6.77 -5.66
N ASP A 163 26.24 6.96 -5.68
CA ASP A 163 27.17 5.93 -6.17
C ASP A 163 27.07 4.64 -5.34
N GLU A 164 26.84 4.75 -4.02
CA GLU A 164 26.63 3.61 -3.13
C GLU A 164 25.36 2.82 -3.46
N VAL A 165 24.24 3.51 -3.71
CA VAL A 165 22.97 2.89 -4.09
C VAL A 165 23.08 2.27 -5.48
N ARG A 166 23.73 2.96 -6.44
CA ARG A 166 23.95 2.45 -7.80
C ARG A 166 24.76 1.15 -7.78
N LYS A 167 25.86 1.10 -7.03
CA LYS A 167 26.69 -0.10 -6.91
C LYS A 167 25.90 -1.29 -6.35
N LYS A 168 25.08 -1.06 -5.31
CA LYS A 168 24.19 -2.10 -4.78
C LYS A 168 23.19 -2.55 -5.83
N PHE A 169 22.50 -1.60 -6.47
CA PHE A 169 21.50 -1.87 -7.50
C PHE A 169 22.05 -2.71 -8.66
N GLU A 170 23.23 -2.38 -9.18
CA GLU A 170 23.90 -3.12 -10.26
C GLU A 170 24.27 -4.55 -9.86
N SER A 171 24.52 -4.80 -8.57
CA SER A 171 24.85 -6.14 -8.04
C SER A 171 23.62 -7.02 -7.79
N LEU A 172 22.41 -6.46 -7.85
CA LEU A 172 21.17 -7.21 -7.60
C LEU A 172 20.84 -8.15 -8.78
N PRO A 173 20.23 -9.31 -8.50
CA PRO A 173 19.71 -10.17 -9.55
C PRO A 173 18.58 -9.47 -10.32
N GLU A 174 18.38 -9.85 -11.59
CA GLU A 174 17.45 -9.15 -12.49
C GLU A 174 16.01 -9.08 -11.94
N HIS A 175 15.52 -10.18 -11.36
CA HIS A 175 14.17 -10.24 -10.77
C HIS A 175 13.97 -9.27 -9.59
N ALA A 176 15.05 -8.79 -8.96
CA ALA A 176 14.98 -7.86 -7.84
C ALA A 176 15.06 -6.39 -8.28
N LYS A 177 15.42 -6.11 -9.54
CA LYS A 177 15.68 -4.73 -9.99
C LYS A 177 14.43 -3.87 -9.99
N GLN A 178 13.29 -4.38 -10.44
CA GLN A 178 12.04 -3.59 -10.45
C GLN A 178 11.60 -3.19 -9.04
N ARG A 179 11.67 -4.13 -8.09
CA ARG A 179 11.47 -3.84 -6.66
C ARG A 179 12.46 -2.78 -6.16
N ALA A 180 13.74 -2.89 -6.54
CA ALA A 180 14.76 -1.91 -6.16
C ALA A 180 14.53 -0.52 -6.76
N VAL A 181 14.00 -0.39 -7.99
CA VAL A 181 13.63 0.91 -8.56
C VAL A 181 12.60 1.61 -7.68
N ALA A 182 11.59 0.88 -7.21
CA ALA A 182 10.53 1.41 -6.37
C ALA A 182 10.97 1.78 -4.95
N LEU A 183 11.82 0.95 -4.34
CA LEU A 183 12.12 0.99 -2.90
C LEU A 183 13.48 1.59 -2.55
N ARG A 184 14.42 1.74 -3.50
CA ARG A 184 15.69 2.44 -3.23
C ARG A 184 15.44 3.87 -2.71
N PRO A 185 16.42 4.53 -2.07
CA PRO A 185 16.33 5.95 -1.77
C PRO A 185 15.98 6.77 -3.02
N GLY A 186 14.91 7.56 -2.91
CA GLY A 186 14.35 8.37 -4.01
C GLY A 186 13.36 7.64 -4.93
N GLY A 187 13.18 6.33 -4.78
CA GLY A 187 12.15 5.59 -5.52
C GLY A 187 10.73 5.95 -5.06
N ASP A 188 9.74 5.74 -5.94
CA ASP A 188 8.36 6.22 -5.74
C ASP A 188 7.74 5.74 -4.43
N ILE A 189 7.93 4.46 -4.06
CA ILE A 189 7.41 3.92 -2.81
C ILE A 189 8.25 4.39 -1.64
N ALA A 190 9.58 4.43 -1.78
CA ALA A 190 10.48 4.87 -0.71
C ALA A 190 10.20 6.33 -0.28
N VAL A 191 9.90 7.20 -1.23
CA VAL A 191 9.54 8.61 -0.94
C VAL A 191 8.24 8.68 -0.16
N ARG A 192 7.24 7.85 -0.47
CA ARG A 192 6.00 7.79 0.32
C ARG A 192 6.20 7.19 1.70
N LEU A 193 7.08 6.18 1.82
CA LEU A 193 7.46 5.61 3.12
C LEU A 193 8.20 6.65 3.98
N ALA A 194 8.93 7.60 3.39
CA ALA A 194 9.60 8.66 4.13
C ALA A 194 8.63 9.61 4.87
N ASP A 195 7.35 9.67 4.47
CA ASP A 195 6.30 10.40 5.18
C ASP A 195 5.78 9.63 6.42
N CYS A 196 6.20 8.38 6.63
CA CYS A 196 5.76 7.54 7.74
C CYS A 196 6.65 7.72 8.98
N ASN A 197 6.06 7.62 10.17
CA ASN A 197 6.77 7.79 11.42
C ASN A 197 7.50 6.50 11.83
N LEU A 198 8.70 6.59 12.42
CA LEU A 198 9.28 5.43 13.11
C LEU A 198 8.60 5.21 14.47
N VAL A 199 8.29 6.31 15.16
CA VAL A 199 7.62 6.32 16.46
C VAL A 199 6.53 7.38 16.40
N LEU A 200 5.35 7.05 16.93
CA LEU A 200 4.28 8.01 17.11
C LEU A 200 3.60 7.84 18.47
N GLN A 201 2.99 8.92 18.94
CA GLN A 201 2.16 8.98 20.13
C GLN A 201 0.80 9.55 19.73
N VAL A 202 -0.29 8.90 20.14
CA VAL A 202 -1.66 9.40 19.98
C VAL A 202 -2.27 9.53 21.37
N GLY A 203 -2.63 10.75 21.76
CA GLY A 203 -3.05 11.04 23.13
C GLY A 203 -1.89 11.25 24.12
N PRO A 204 -2.20 11.45 25.41
CA PRO A 204 -1.25 11.83 26.45
C PRO A 204 -0.18 10.76 26.77
#